data_AF-A0A5B0QDL3-F1
#
_entry.id   AF-A0A5B0QDL3-F1
#
_cell.length_a   1.000
_cell.length_b   1.000
_cell.length_c   1.000
_cell.angle_alpha   90.00
_cell.angle_beta   90.00
_cell.angle_gamma   90.00
#
_symmetry.space_group_name_H-M   'P 1'
#
loop_
_entity.id
_entity.type
_entity.pdbx_description
1 polymer ?
#
loop_
_entity_poly.entity_id
_entity_poly.type
_entity_poly.pdbx_seq_one_letter_code
_entity_poly.pdbx_strand_id
1 'polypeptide(L)'
;MWFTVYGGTSAYQGLNILKNMKYGQYIHLPPRLVVYSQLIGCTVGSLTTLLVARAIVSHEREVLLSPHGNGIFSGAEIAAFQARAVSWGLFSRHLFLSGQRYSAVSWGMLIGFALPVPFFVAHKIWPRLKLNQVIVPLFLGIIPGLYNMAYAGELARMVIGLTSQLWARRYRAQW
;
A
#
# COMPACT_ATOMS: atom_id res chain seq x y z
N MET A 1 -10.14 9.86 -12.99
CA MET A 1 -9.84 10.13 -11.57
C MET A 1 -11.08 10.03 -10.67
N TRP A 2 -12.21 10.65 -11.01
CA TRP A 2 -13.39 10.64 -10.13
C TRP A 2 -13.93 9.24 -9.79
N PHE A 3 -14.04 8.35 -10.77
CA PHE A 3 -14.48 6.96 -10.54
C PHE A 3 -13.57 6.19 -9.58
N THR A 4 -12.25 6.30 -9.75
CA THR A 4 -11.29 5.60 -8.89
C THR A 4 -11.23 6.20 -7.49
N VAL A 5 -11.38 7.51 -7.34
CA VAL A 5 -11.38 8.19 -6.04
C VAL A 5 -12.66 7.86 -5.27
N TYR A 6 -13.84 8.00 -5.89
CA TYR A 6 -15.12 7.80 -5.19
C TYR A 6 -15.52 6.33 -5.07
N GLY A 7 -15.10 5.48 -6.00
CA GLY A 7 -15.38 4.04 -5.95
C GLY A 7 -14.25 3.27 -5.27
N GLY A 8 -13.13 3.11 -5.99
CA GLY A 8 -12.02 2.23 -5.58
C GLY A 8 -11.35 2.64 -4.26
N THR A 9 -11.00 3.91 -4.12
CA THR A 9 -10.34 4.41 -2.91
C THR A 9 -11.30 4.40 -1.72
N SER A 10 -12.58 4.76 -1.90
CA SER A 10 -13.59 4.69 -0.83
C SER A 10 -13.77 3.27 -0.30
N ALA A 11 -13.84 2.27 -1.18
CA ALA A 11 -13.91 0.86 -0.79
C ALA A 11 -12.67 0.42 -0.01
N TYR A 12 -11.48 0.84 -0.46
CA TYR A 12 -10.22 0.57 0.25
C TYR A 12 -10.19 1.21 1.65
N GLN A 13 -10.70 2.44 1.79
CA GLN A 13 -10.81 3.09 3.10
C GLN A 13 -11.81 2.39 4.01
N GLY A 14 -12.93 1.91 3.47
CA GLY A 14 -13.89 1.07 4.21
C GLY A 14 -13.22 -0.20 4.76
N LEU A 15 -12.38 -0.87 3.97
CA LEU A 15 -11.63 -2.04 4.42
C LEU A 15 -10.64 -1.71 5.54
N ASN A 16 -9.98 -0.54 5.49
CA ASN A 16 -9.07 -0.10 6.55
C ASN A 16 -9.82 0.20 7.86
N ILE A 17 -10.99 0.83 7.79
CA ILE A 17 -11.87 1.07 8.95
C ILE A 17 -12.27 -0.28 9.58
N LEU A 18 -12.70 -1.25 8.76
CA LEU A 18 -13.05 -2.60 9.22
C LEU A 18 -11.86 -3.31 9.87
N LYS A 19 -10.67 -3.21 9.27
CA LYS A 19 -9.43 -3.77 9.84
C LYS A 19 -9.13 -3.17 11.21
N ASN A 20 -9.26 -1.86 11.36
CA ASN A 20 -9.04 -1.16 12.62
C ASN A 20 -10.12 -1.50 13.67
N MET A 21 -11.36 -1.73 13.26
CA MET A 21 -12.40 -2.25 14.15
C MET A 21 -12.06 -3.65 14.68
N LYS A 22 -11.51 -4.52 13.83
CA LYS A 22 -11.05 -5.84 14.24
C LYS A 22 -9.92 -5.76 15.26
N TYR A 23 -8.96 -4.85 15.07
CA TYR A 23 -7.94 -4.58 16.07
C TYR A 23 -8.53 -4.07 17.39
N GLY A 24 -9.53 -3.18 17.33
CA GLY A 24 -10.28 -2.72 18.50
C GLY A 24 -10.94 -3.86 19.28
N GLN A 25 -11.48 -4.86 18.60
CA GLN A 25 -12.04 -6.05 19.23
C GLN A 25 -10.97 -6.89 19.94
N TYR A 26 -9.77 -7.04 19.35
CA TYR A 26 -8.67 -7.78 19.98
C TYR A 26 -8.16 -7.16 21.27
N ILE A 27 -8.25 -5.83 21.40
CA ILE A 27 -7.86 -5.10 22.61
C ILE A 27 -9.05 -4.82 23.54
N HIS A 28 -10.20 -5.46 23.29
CA HIS A 28 -11.43 -5.35 24.07
C HIS A 28 -11.94 -3.90 24.25
N LEU A 29 -11.74 -3.04 23.25
CA LEU A 29 -12.30 -1.69 23.27
C LEU A 29 -13.79 -1.69 22.88
N PRO A 30 -14.61 -0.79 23.48
CA PRO A 30 -15.99 -0.62 23.07
C PRO A 30 -16.05 -0.09 21.62
N PRO A 31 -16.82 -0.74 20.71
CA PRO A 31 -16.82 -0.41 19.28
C PRO A 31 -17.16 1.05 18.96
N ARG A 32 -18.00 1.69 19.77
CA ARG A 32 -18.40 3.10 19.59
C ARG A 32 -17.21 4.05 19.69
N LEU A 33 -16.33 3.86 20.68
CA LEU A 33 -15.14 4.70 20.84
C LEU A 33 -14.15 4.52 19.69
N VAL A 34 -14.03 3.29 19.17
CA VAL A 34 -13.17 2.97 18.03
C VAL A 34 -13.65 3.66 16.75
N VAL A 35 -14.96 3.73 16.52
CA VAL A 35 -15.53 4.45 15.36
C VAL A 35 -15.33 5.95 15.53
N TYR A 36 -15.60 6.52 16.71
CA TYR A 36 -15.41 7.96 16.95
C TYR A 36 -13.96 8.40 16.76
N SER A 37 -12.99 7.64 17.28
CA SER A 37 -11.58 7.98 17.13
C SER A 37 -11.13 7.94 15.66
N GLN A 38 -11.63 6.98 14.88
CA GLN A 38 -11.35 6.89 13.45
C GLN A 38 -11.96 8.05 12.68
N LEU A 39 -13.22 8.42 12.95
CA LEU A 39 -13.89 9.56 12.29
C LEU A 39 -13.19 10.88 12.59
N ILE A 40 -12.82 11.12 13.85
CA ILE A 40 -12.08 12.33 14.26
C ILE A 40 -10.70 12.33 13.60
N GLY A 41 -9.98 11.21 13.64
CA GLY A 41 -8.68 11.07 13.01
C GLY A 41 -8.71 11.31 11.50
N CYS A 42 -9.71 10.76 10.79
CA CYS A 42 -9.91 11.00 9.37
C CYS A 42 -10.23 12.46 9.07
N THR A 43 -11.08 13.10 9.88
CA THR A 43 -11.45 14.51 9.70
C THR A 43 -10.23 15.41 9.86
N VAL A 44 -9.49 15.28 10.97
CA VAL A 44 -8.28 16.07 11.23
C VAL A 44 -7.20 15.80 10.18
N GLY A 45 -7.02 14.53 9.81
CA GLY A 45 -6.07 14.12 8.78
C GLY A 45 -6.39 14.74 7.43
N SER A 46 -7.65 14.64 6.97
CA SER A 46 -8.08 15.22 5.69
C SER A 46 -7.91 16.74 5.64
N LEU A 47 -8.23 17.45 6.72
CA LEU A 47 -8.04 18.91 6.80
C LEU A 47 -6.56 19.28 6.74
N THR A 48 -5.72 18.61 7.51
CA THR A 48 -4.27 18.85 7.50
C THR A 48 -3.68 18.57 6.12
N THR A 49 -4.06 17.46 5.48
CA THR A 49 -3.61 17.13 4.12
C THR A 49 -4.02 18.20 3.12
N LEU A 50 -5.25 18.74 3.21
CA LEU A 50 -5.70 19.82 2.32
C LEU A 50 -4.91 21.12 2.53
N LEU A 51 -4.63 21.48 3.78
CA LEU A 51 -3.83 22.67 4.10
C LEU A 51 -2.41 22.55 3.53
N VAL A 52 -1.75 21.43 3.80
CA VAL A 52 -0.38 21.16 3.31
C VAL A 52 -0.35 21.11 1.78
N ALA A 53 -1.29 20.42 1.15
CA ALA A 53 -1.36 20.33 -0.31
C ALA A 53 -1.55 21.72 -0.95
N ARG A 54 -2.40 22.58 -0.38
CA ARG A 54 -2.56 23.96 -0.86
C ARG A 54 -1.28 24.77 -0.72
N ALA A 55 -0.58 24.65 0.41
CA ALA A 55 0.69 25.35 0.63
C ALA A 55 1.77 24.91 -0.36
N ILE A 56 1.88 23.59 -0.62
CA ILE A 56 2.85 23.07 -1.59
C ILE A 56 2.54 23.57 -3.00
N VAL A 57 1.26 23.55 -3.41
CA VAL A 57 0.88 24.02 -4.75
C VAL A 57 1.09 25.53 -4.92
N SER A 58 0.94 26.34 -3.88
CA SER A 58 1.20 27.79 -3.97
C SER A 58 2.68 28.14 -4.02
N HIS A 59 3.54 27.39 -3.32
CA HIS A 59 4.97 27.69 -3.22
C HIS A 59 5.83 27.00 -4.29
N GLU A 60 5.48 25.78 -4.71
CA GLU A 60 6.34 24.91 -5.52
C GLU A 60 5.69 24.52 -6.86
N ARG A 61 4.81 25.37 -7.40
CA ARG A 61 4.04 25.08 -8.63
C ARG A 61 4.93 24.76 -9.83
N GLU A 62 6.00 25.53 -10.01
CA GLU A 62 6.90 25.37 -11.17
C GLU A 62 7.71 24.07 -11.09
N VAL A 63 8.09 23.67 -9.88
CA VAL A 63 8.81 22.42 -9.61
C VAL A 63 7.92 21.20 -9.81
N LEU A 64 6.63 21.29 -9.48
CA LEU A 64 5.65 20.23 -9.70
C LEU A 64 5.33 19.99 -11.19
N LEU A 65 5.48 21.01 -12.03
CA LEU A 65 5.29 20.92 -13.48
C LEU A 65 6.56 20.44 -14.21
N SER A 66 7.72 20.51 -13.56
CA SER A 66 8.98 20.09 -14.18
C SER A 66 9.04 18.56 -14.30
N PRO A 67 9.50 17.99 -15.42
CA PRO A 67 9.54 16.54 -15.61
C PRO A 67 10.51 15.81 -14.69
N HIS A 68 11.47 16.52 -14.08
CA HIS A 68 12.53 15.93 -13.25
C HIS A 68 12.36 16.23 -11.76
N GLY A 69 11.51 17.19 -11.39
CA GLY A 69 11.34 17.65 -10.01
C GLY A 69 12.64 18.17 -9.39
N ASN A 70 12.60 18.55 -8.11
CA ASN A 70 13.78 18.98 -7.35
C ASN A 70 14.31 17.89 -6.40
N GLY A 71 13.98 16.61 -6.64
CA GLY A 71 14.32 15.48 -5.76
C GLY A 71 13.52 15.40 -4.45
N ILE A 72 12.97 16.52 -3.96
CA ILE A 72 12.11 16.59 -2.75
C ILE A 72 10.63 16.58 -3.13
N PHE A 73 10.24 17.39 -4.13
CA PHE A 73 8.88 17.45 -4.66
C PHE A 73 8.87 17.08 -6.14
N SER A 74 7.91 16.22 -6.51
CA SER A 74 7.69 15.79 -7.89
C SER A 74 6.21 15.56 -8.13
N GLY A 75 5.69 16.08 -9.25
CA GLY A 75 4.33 15.81 -9.71
C GLY A 75 4.15 14.40 -10.28
N ALA A 76 5.21 13.60 -10.36
CA ALA A 76 5.19 12.28 -11.00
C ALA A 76 4.21 11.30 -10.35
N GLU A 77 4.04 11.32 -9.03
CA GLU A 77 3.10 10.44 -8.34
C GLU A 77 1.65 10.77 -8.72
N ILE A 78 1.29 12.06 -8.72
CA ILE A 78 -0.06 12.53 -9.08
C ILE A 78 -0.36 12.22 -10.55
N ALA A 79 0.61 12.44 -11.44
CA ALA A 79 0.49 12.10 -12.85
C ALA A 79 0.35 10.58 -13.06
N ALA A 80 1.13 9.77 -12.34
CA ALA A 80 1.04 8.32 -12.36
C ALA A 80 -0.32 7.84 -11.80
N PHE A 81 -0.84 8.46 -10.74
CA PHE A 81 -2.16 8.16 -10.21
C PHE A 81 -3.26 8.46 -11.24
N GLN A 82 -3.18 9.60 -11.93
CA GLN A 82 -4.12 9.93 -13.02
C GLN A 82 -4.03 8.91 -14.16
N ALA A 83 -2.82 8.56 -14.60
CA ALA A 83 -2.60 7.57 -15.65
C ALA A 83 -3.18 6.20 -15.25
N ARG A 84 -2.88 5.71 -14.04
CA ARG A 84 -3.46 4.46 -13.50
C ARG A 84 -4.99 4.54 -13.46
N ALA A 85 -5.54 5.65 -12.99
CA ALA A 85 -6.99 5.83 -12.90
C ALA A 85 -7.70 5.81 -14.27
N VAL A 86 -7.07 6.37 -15.30
CA VAL A 86 -7.60 6.36 -16.66
C VAL A 86 -7.44 4.99 -17.30
N SER A 87 -6.28 4.33 -17.12
CA SER A 87 -6.02 2.99 -17.65
C SER A 87 -6.96 1.93 -17.07
N TRP A 88 -7.16 1.92 -15.74
CA TRP A 88 -8.03 0.95 -15.06
C TRP A 88 -9.51 1.34 -15.07
N GLY A 89 -9.84 2.63 -15.26
CA GLY A 89 -11.22 3.09 -15.32
C GLY A 89 -11.79 3.03 -16.74
N LEU A 90 -11.23 3.83 -17.64
CA LEU A 90 -11.80 4.06 -18.98
C LEU A 90 -11.32 3.03 -20.01
N PHE A 91 -10.03 2.72 -20.00
CA PHE A 91 -9.40 1.85 -21.01
C PHE A 91 -9.24 0.40 -20.57
N SER A 92 -9.84 0.00 -19.45
CA SER A 92 -9.61 -1.33 -18.86
C SER A 92 -9.92 -2.47 -19.83
N ARG A 93 -11.03 -2.37 -20.57
CA ARG A 93 -11.44 -3.37 -21.59
C ARG A 93 -10.51 -3.41 -22.81
N HIS A 94 -9.89 -2.31 -23.17
CA HIS A 94 -9.01 -2.23 -24.34
C HIS A 94 -7.55 -2.57 -23.99
N LEU A 95 -7.15 -2.44 -22.72
CA LEU A 95 -5.78 -2.70 -22.27
C LEU A 95 -5.62 -4.10 -21.68
N PHE A 96 -6.55 -4.55 -20.85
CA PHE A 96 -6.36 -5.71 -19.96
C PHE A 96 -7.16 -6.96 -20.36
N LEU A 97 -8.07 -6.87 -21.33
CA LEU A 97 -8.85 -8.02 -21.78
C LEU A 97 -7.97 -9.05 -22.53
N SER A 98 -8.40 -10.30 -22.54
CA SER A 98 -7.72 -11.39 -23.27
C SER A 98 -7.49 -11.01 -24.74
N GLY A 99 -6.24 -11.09 -25.20
CA GLY A 99 -5.82 -10.73 -26.57
C GLY A 99 -5.35 -9.28 -26.75
N GLN A 100 -5.37 -8.44 -25.71
CA GLN A 100 -4.88 -7.06 -25.77
C GLN A 100 -3.44 -6.91 -25.25
N ARG A 101 -2.81 -5.77 -25.57
CA ARG A 101 -1.38 -5.48 -25.32
C ARG A 101 -0.93 -5.67 -23.86
N TYR A 102 -1.81 -5.47 -22.87
CA TYR A 102 -1.52 -5.64 -21.44
C TYR A 102 -2.28 -6.79 -20.78
N SER A 103 -2.75 -7.77 -21.57
CA SER A 103 -3.46 -8.95 -21.03
C SER A 103 -2.62 -9.73 -20.00
N ALA A 104 -1.28 -9.74 -20.15
CA ALA A 104 -0.37 -10.40 -19.21
C ALA A 104 -0.49 -9.85 -17.77
N VAL A 105 -0.87 -8.58 -17.60
CA VAL A 105 -1.04 -7.97 -16.26
C VAL A 105 -2.19 -8.62 -15.51
N SER A 106 -3.30 -8.93 -16.19
CA SER A 106 -4.44 -9.64 -15.60
C SER A 106 -4.10 -11.08 -15.24
N TRP A 107 -3.31 -11.76 -16.07
CA TRP A 107 -2.78 -13.10 -15.76
C TRP A 107 -1.78 -13.10 -14.59
N GLY A 108 -1.10 -11.98 -14.37
CA GLY A 108 -0.21 -11.79 -13.21
C GLY A 108 -0.91 -12.02 -11.86
N MET A 109 -2.20 -11.71 -11.74
CA MET A 109 -2.98 -11.98 -10.53
C MET A 109 -3.13 -13.48 -10.25
N LEU A 110 -3.34 -14.30 -11.30
CA LEU A 110 -3.41 -15.75 -11.18
C LEU A 110 -2.05 -16.36 -10.84
N ILE A 111 -0.98 -15.84 -11.43
CA ILE A 111 0.39 -16.24 -11.10
C ILE A 111 0.71 -15.90 -9.65
N GLY A 112 0.35 -14.70 -9.17
CA GLY A 112 0.54 -14.29 -7.78
C GLY A 112 -0.25 -15.16 -6.79
N PHE A 113 -1.44 -15.62 -7.16
CA PHE A 113 -2.23 -16.56 -6.36
C PHE A 113 -1.62 -17.97 -6.34
N ALA A 114 -1.08 -18.43 -7.45
CA ALA A 114 -0.44 -19.74 -7.55
C ALA A 114 0.95 -19.78 -6.89
N LEU A 115 1.64 -18.64 -6.81
CA LEU A 115 3.05 -18.58 -6.37
C LEU A 115 3.31 -19.14 -4.97
N PRO A 116 2.45 -19.00 -3.95
CA PRO A 116 2.68 -19.59 -2.62
C PRO A 116 2.61 -21.12 -2.61
N VAL A 117 1.93 -21.75 -3.58
CA VAL A 117 1.67 -23.19 -3.60
C VAL A 117 2.97 -24.00 -3.82
N PRO A 118 3.84 -23.68 -4.80
CA PRO A 118 5.15 -24.31 -4.94
C PRO A 118 6.02 -24.21 -3.68
N PHE A 119 6.05 -23.05 -3.01
CA PHE A 119 6.84 -22.88 -1.78
C PHE A 119 6.31 -23.73 -0.62
N PHE A 120 4.99 -23.90 -0.53
CA PHE A 120 4.37 -24.80 0.45
C PHE A 120 4.72 -26.28 0.18
N VAL A 121 4.64 -26.72 -1.09
CA VAL A 121 4.99 -28.09 -1.47
C VAL A 121 6.48 -28.36 -1.26
N ALA A 122 7.35 -27.42 -1.62
CA ALA A 122 8.80 -27.53 -1.40
C ALA A 122 9.15 -27.63 0.09
N HIS A 123 8.43 -26.91 0.97
CA HIS A 123 8.61 -27.04 2.42
C HIS A 123 8.22 -28.45 2.92
N LYS A 124 7.18 -29.07 2.35
CA LYS A 124 6.73 -30.41 2.71
C LYS A 124 7.72 -31.51 2.31
N ILE A 125 8.47 -31.32 1.21
CA ILE A 125 9.47 -32.28 0.70
C ILE A 125 10.83 -32.09 1.39
N TRP A 126 11.23 -30.84 1.69
CA TRP A 126 12.49 -30.55 2.38
C TRP A 126 12.29 -29.77 3.70
N PRO A 127 11.93 -30.46 4.80
CA PRO A 127 11.71 -29.83 6.10
C PRO A 127 12.97 -29.18 6.70
N ARG A 128 14.17 -29.56 6.25
CA ARG A 128 15.46 -29.03 6.76
C ARG A 128 15.74 -27.57 6.37
N LEU A 129 15.11 -27.04 5.33
CA LEU A 129 15.36 -25.68 4.82
C LEU A 129 14.56 -24.57 5.54
N LYS A 130 13.70 -24.89 6.54
CA LYS A 130 12.89 -23.91 7.30
C LYS A 130 12.15 -22.87 6.44
N LEU A 131 11.75 -23.23 5.22
CA LEU A 131 11.06 -22.33 4.27
C LEU A 131 9.70 -21.82 4.76
N ASN A 132 9.16 -22.37 5.86
CA ASN A 132 8.00 -21.84 6.57
C ASN A 132 8.19 -20.41 7.12
N GLN A 133 9.43 -19.91 7.19
CA GLN A 133 9.70 -18.53 7.62
C GLN A 133 9.53 -17.50 6.48
N VAL A 134 9.42 -17.95 5.23
CA VAL A 134 9.28 -17.06 4.06
C VAL A 134 7.81 -16.91 3.69
N ILE A 135 7.22 -15.78 4.09
CA ILE A 135 5.85 -15.42 3.70
C ILE A 135 5.90 -14.82 2.30
N VAL A 136 5.79 -15.66 1.27
CA VAL A 136 5.86 -15.27 -0.15
C VAL A 136 4.90 -14.12 -0.51
N PRO A 137 3.62 -14.10 -0.07
CA PRO A 137 2.72 -12.97 -0.34
C PRO A 137 3.21 -11.64 0.26
N LEU A 138 3.86 -11.69 1.42
CA LEU A 138 4.41 -10.50 2.08
C LEU A 138 5.59 -9.95 1.28
N PHE A 139 6.49 -10.82 0.81
CA PHE A 139 7.60 -10.42 -0.04
C PHE A 139 7.13 -9.80 -1.36
N LEU A 140 6.20 -10.47 -2.07
CA LEU A 140 5.66 -9.96 -3.33
C LEU A 140 4.91 -8.64 -3.16
N GLY A 141 4.25 -8.42 -2.01
CA GLY A 141 3.56 -7.16 -1.72
C GLY A 141 4.50 -5.97 -1.49
N ILE A 142 5.75 -6.20 -1.09
CA ILE A 142 6.74 -5.13 -0.80
C ILE A 142 7.46 -4.67 -2.09
N ILE A 143 7.62 -5.56 -3.08
CA ILE A 143 8.35 -5.27 -4.33
C ILE A 143 7.78 -4.07 -5.11
N PRO A 144 6.45 -3.91 -5.27
CA PRO A 144 5.88 -2.71 -5.92
C PRO A 144 6.17 -1.42 -5.15
N GLY A 145 6.28 -1.48 -3.82
CA GLY A 145 6.62 -0.32 -2.99
C GLY A 145 8.03 0.18 -3.24
N LEU A 146 8.97 -0.73 -3.49
CA LEU A 146 10.37 -0.42 -3.84
C LEU A 146 10.50 0.26 -5.20
N TYR A 147 9.64 -0.09 -6.17
CA TYR A 147 9.70 0.49 -7.51
C TYR A 147 9.17 1.92 -7.56
N ASN A 148 8.20 2.26 -6.71
CA ASN A 148 7.49 3.53 -6.88
C ASN A 148 8.33 4.73 -6.46
N MET A 149 9.09 4.72 -5.35
CA MET A 149 9.82 5.93 -4.91
C MET A 149 11.06 5.61 -4.06
N ALA A 150 12.23 6.13 -4.47
CA ALA A 150 13.44 6.21 -3.66
C ALA A 150 13.30 7.34 -2.62
N TYR A 151 12.43 7.16 -1.63
CA TYR A 151 12.38 8.08 -0.50
C TYR A 151 13.38 7.63 0.57
N ALA A 152 14.15 8.60 1.10
CA ALA A 152 15.00 8.38 2.27
C ALA A 152 14.24 7.81 3.49
N GLY A 153 12.92 7.99 3.54
CA GLY A 153 12.05 7.46 4.59
C GLY A 153 11.82 5.94 4.58
N GLU A 154 12.00 5.24 3.46
CA GLU A 154 11.78 3.79 3.42
C GLU A 154 12.88 3.01 4.17
N LEU A 155 14.13 3.46 4.05
CA LEU A 155 15.22 2.92 4.89
C LEU A 155 14.96 3.18 6.37
N ALA A 156 14.47 4.37 6.72
CA ALA A 156 14.08 4.68 8.10
C ALA A 156 12.96 3.75 8.60
N ARG A 157 11.95 3.46 7.77
CA ARG A 157 10.89 2.49 8.08
C ARG A 157 11.43 1.07 8.27
N MET A 158 12.36 0.62 7.41
CA MET A 158 13.01 -0.68 7.56
C MET A 158 13.83 -0.77 8.85
N VAL A 159 14.61 0.26 9.17
CA VAL A 159 15.41 0.33 10.39
C VAL A 159 14.52 0.34 11.63
N ILE A 160 13.46 1.14 11.64
CA ILE A 160 12.50 1.19 12.75
C ILE A 160 11.78 -0.15 12.89
N GLY A 161 11.36 -0.77 11.78
CA GLY A 161 10.73 -2.08 11.79
C GLY A 161 11.66 -3.18 12.34
N LEU A 162 12.92 -3.22 11.88
CA LEU A 162 13.91 -4.19 12.34
C LEU A 162 14.28 -3.98 13.81
N THR A 163 14.53 -2.74 14.23
CA THR A 163 14.86 -2.43 15.63
C THR A 163 13.70 -2.73 16.56
N SER A 164 12.46 -2.40 16.18
CA SER A 164 11.25 -2.72 16.93
C SER A 164 11.04 -4.25 17.05
N GLN A 165 11.19 -4.99 15.95
CA GLN A 165 11.06 -6.46 15.95
C GLN A 165 12.16 -7.14 16.76
N LEU A 166 13.40 -6.66 16.67
CA LEU A 166 14.53 -7.16 17.46
C LEU A 166 14.33 -6.87 18.95
N TRP A 167 13.82 -5.68 19.28
CA TRP A 167 13.49 -5.31 20.66
C TRP A 167 12.34 -6.17 21.21
N ALA A 168 11.26 -6.33 20.46
CA ALA A 168 10.13 -7.18 20.85
C ALA A 168 10.56 -8.63 21.08
N ARG A 169 11.39 -9.19 20.20
CA ARG A 169 11.94 -10.55 20.35
C ARG A 169 12.90 -10.70 21.54
N ARG A 170 13.68 -9.67 21.89
CA ARG A 170 14.63 -9.72 23.00
C ARG A 170 14.00 -9.49 24.37
N TYR A 171 12.99 -8.62 24.46
CA TYR A 171 12.48 -8.13 25.75
C TYR A 171 11.03 -8.55 26.07
N ARG A 172 10.23 -8.99 25.08
CA ARG A 172 8.85 -9.48 25.28
C ARG A 172 8.51 -10.65 24.35
N ALA A 173 9.22 -11.76 24.48
CA ALA A 173 8.99 -12.97 23.67
C ALA A 173 7.68 -13.72 23.99
N GLN A 174 6.98 -13.39 25.09
CA GLN A 174 5.78 -14.08 25.57
C GLN A 174 4.48 -13.25 25.49
N TRP A 175 4.50 -12.08 24.84
CA TRP A 175 3.30 -11.28 24.57
C TRP A 175 2.84 -11.45 23.12
#